data_AF-A0A142EP03-F1
#
_entry.id   AF-A0A142EP03-F1
#
_cell.length_a   1.000
_cell.length_b   1.000
_cell.length_c   1.000
_cell.angle_alpha   90.00
_cell.angle_beta   90.00
_cell.angle_gamma   90.00
#
_symmetry.space_group_name_H-M   'P 1'
#
loop_
_entity.id
_entity.type
_entity.pdbx_description
1 polymer ?
#
loop_
_entity_poly.entity_id
_entity_poly.type
_entity_poly.pdbx_seq_one_letter_code
_entity_poly.pdbx_strand_id
1 'polypeptide(L)'
;MKKLILSIALVGASSLAFGQKKVVREAEKGFKSGDLQAALTAIDAATANPETSGDPATFLLKAQIETKIFGSDSSNTMETLEKGNAALATFLKAFEMAGSDKNAGVGKEVYEEDLMGVPDNLRPYSVITLKNTSYDKALERYQAEDLELAYEFFNFSTEIDNADTLSHYNAAYVANDLGEYENAKKHLYALLDIENYGADNKANVYYMLIPILTNEDKNSEGAYELVKKAREILPEDKFLAEIEINLLLQLDKMDEAMSQINTALANDPNNTGLLLRAGYLKEKAGDIEGALADYQKSVSIDPNFFEGNYYTGALLLEQATEMLNGLNSLSDAEWEKQSPIVGAKADENYKKAVVYFNKATEIRPDNTDILIILYQINTRLKNNAEVEAINKKLVEKLGPNWMDN
;
A
#
# COMPACT_ATOMS: atom_id res chain seq x y z
N MET A 1 13.72 -54.04 27.91
CA MET A 1 15.15 -53.71 28.11
C MET A 1 15.95 -54.19 26.90
N LYS A 2 16.76 -53.28 26.31
CA LYS A 2 17.88 -53.50 25.35
C LYS A 2 17.47 -53.92 23.92
N LYS A 3 17.47 -53.01 22.93
CA LYS A 3 18.59 -52.40 22.14
C LYS A 3 18.97 -53.25 20.92
N LEU A 4 18.73 -52.72 19.71
CA LEU A 4 19.45 -52.97 18.45
C LEU A 4 18.95 -51.92 17.43
N ILE A 5 19.49 -50.70 17.47
CA ILE A 5 20.62 -50.18 16.67
C ILE A 5 20.33 -50.23 15.17
N LEU A 6 19.96 -49.06 14.65
CA LEU A 6 19.84 -48.71 13.24
C LEU A 6 21.16 -48.96 12.49
N SER A 7 21.06 -49.64 11.36
CA SER A 7 22.11 -49.73 10.36
C SER A 7 22.21 -48.40 9.61
N ILE A 8 23.27 -47.65 9.88
CA ILE A 8 23.70 -46.53 9.02
C ILE A 8 24.15 -47.14 7.70
N ALA A 9 23.46 -46.79 6.61
CA ALA A 9 23.95 -47.01 5.27
C ALA A 9 25.17 -46.10 5.05
N LEU A 10 26.36 -46.69 5.20
CA LEU A 10 27.60 -46.11 4.70
C LEU A 10 27.51 -46.14 3.16
N VAL A 11 27.05 -45.05 2.56
CA VAL A 11 27.26 -44.83 1.13
C VAL A 11 28.73 -44.48 0.96
N GLY A 12 29.50 -45.46 0.52
CA GLY A 12 30.90 -45.26 0.13
C GLY A 12 30.97 -44.32 -1.07
N ALA A 13 31.48 -43.11 -0.86
CA ALA A 13 32.10 -42.33 -1.92
C ALA A 13 33.55 -42.80 -2.05
N SER A 14 33.79 -43.70 -3.01
CA SER A 14 35.13 -44.12 -3.39
C SER A 14 35.87 -43.00 -4.14
N SER A 15 36.93 -42.53 -3.50
CA SER A 15 38.22 -42.12 -4.09
C SER A 15 38.26 -41.02 -5.15
N LEU A 16 38.37 -39.77 -4.70
CA LEU A 16 39.38 -38.79 -5.16
C LEU A 16 39.82 -37.89 -3.99
N ALA A 17 40.28 -38.50 -2.89
CA ALA A 17 40.93 -37.77 -1.79
C ALA A 17 42.41 -37.53 -2.13
N PHE A 18 42.70 -36.65 -3.10
CA PHE A 18 44.01 -35.99 -3.14
C PHE A 18 44.03 -35.03 -1.94
N GLY A 19 44.95 -35.27 -1.00
CA GLY A 19 44.95 -34.62 0.31
C GLY A 19 44.75 -33.11 0.22
N GLN A 20 43.62 -32.65 0.77
CA GLN A 20 43.30 -31.22 0.91
C GLN A 20 44.53 -30.45 1.42
N LYS A 21 44.90 -29.35 0.75
CA LYS A 21 46.17 -28.66 1.02
C LYS A 21 46.20 -28.10 2.45
N LYS A 22 47.38 -28.00 3.05
CA LYS A 22 47.57 -27.63 4.46
C LYS A 22 46.77 -26.39 4.88
N VAL A 23 46.76 -25.35 4.04
CA VAL A 23 46.05 -24.08 4.29
C VAL A 23 44.52 -24.23 4.36
N VAL A 24 43.93 -25.06 3.49
CA VAL A 24 42.49 -25.34 3.53
C VAL A 24 42.12 -26.13 4.78
N ARG A 25 42.96 -27.10 5.18
CA ARG A 25 42.75 -27.86 6.43
C ARG A 25 42.83 -26.99 7.68
N GLU A 26 43.69 -25.97 7.68
CA GLU A 26 43.78 -25.00 8.77
C GLU A 26 42.50 -24.16 8.85
N ALA A 27 41.97 -23.71 7.71
CA ALA A 27 40.68 -23.03 7.65
C ALA A 27 39.53 -23.90 8.17
N GLU A 28 39.43 -25.16 7.72
CA GLU A 28 38.41 -26.10 8.21
C GLU A 28 38.50 -26.34 9.72
N LYS A 29 39.73 -26.47 10.24
CA LYS A 29 39.94 -26.66 11.67
C LYS A 29 39.46 -25.45 12.46
N GLY A 30 39.81 -24.24 12.00
CA GLY A 30 39.31 -22.99 12.58
C GLY A 30 37.78 -22.96 12.59
N PHE A 31 37.17 -23.20 11.43
CA PHE A 31 35.72 -23.21 11.26
C PHE A 31 35.01 -24.20 12.21
N LYS A 32 35.47 -25.45 12.27
CA LYS A 32 34.92 -26.49 13.16
C LYS A 32 35.12 -26.18 14.64
N SER A 33 36.20 -25.50 15.00
CA SER A 33 36.50 -25.12 16.39
C SER A 33 35.82 -23.84 16.85
N GLY A 34 35.27 -23.04 15.93
CA GLY A 34 34.68 -21.73 16.22
C GLY A 34 35.69 -20.57 16.24
N ASP A 35 36.98 -20.82 15.97
CA ASP A 35 37.98 -19.76 15.78
C ASP A 35 37.84 -19.19 14.35
N LEU A 36 36.81 -18.36 14.17
CA LEU A 36 36.42 -17.81 12.86
C LEU A 36 37.47 -16.85 12.31
N GLN A 37 38.21 -16.14 13.17
CA GLN A 37 39.26 -15.23 12.72
C GLN A 37 40.47 -16.00 12.16
N ALA A 38 40.88 -17.08 12.83
CA ALA A 38 41.91 -17.97 12.29
C ALA A 38 41.43 -18.66 11.01
N ALA A 39 40.16 -19.09 10.98
CA ALA A 39 39.56 -19.70 9.80
C ALA A 39 39.57 -18.75 8.59
N LEU A 40 39.13 -17.50 8.80
CA LEU A 40 39.10 -16.45 7.77
C LEU A 40 40.51 -16.14 7.25
N THR A 41 41.48 -15.98 8.16
CA THR A 41 42.88 -15.72 7.77
C THR A 41 43.46 -16.85 6.93
N ALA A 42 43.19 -18.11 7.33
CA ALA A 42 43.67 -19.28 6.61
C ALA A 42 42.99 -19.46 5.25
N ILE A 43 41.68 -19.20 5.15
CA ILE A 43 40.94 -19.34 3.88
C ILE A 43 41.24 -18.21 2.90
N ASP A 44 41.53 -16.99 3.37
CA ASP A 44 42.02 -15.91 2.52
C ASP A 44 43.37 -16.25 1.89
N ALA A 45 44.28 -16.84 2.66
CA ALA A 45 45.54 -17.35 2.13
C ALA A 45 45.32 -18.49 1.11
N ALA A 46 44.34 -19.37 1.35
CA ALA A 46 44.03 -20.47 0.43
C ALA A 46 43.40 -19.99 -0.89
N THR A 47 42.53 -18.99 -0.85
CA THR A 47 41.90 -18.43 -2.07
C THR A 47 42.88 -17.62 -2.94
N ALA A 48 43.97 -17.13 -2.36
CA ALA A 48 45.08 -16.47 -3.08
C ALA A 48 46.18 -17.43 -3.56
N ASN A 49 46.19 -18.67 -3.07
CA ASN A 49 47.25 -19.63 -3.38
C ASN A 49 47.01 -20.29 -4.76
N PRO A 50 47.96 -20.22 -5.72
CA PRO A 50 47.79 -20.77 -7.09
C PRO A 50 47.36 -22.23 -7.15
N GLU A 51 47.66 -22.96 -6.08
CA GLU A 51 47.42 -24.38 -5.95
C GLU A 51 46.00 -24.72 -5.47
N THR A 52 45.26 -23.76 -4.89
CA THR A 52 43.89 -23.94 -4.35
C THR A 52 42.89 -22.91 -4.90
N SER A 53 43.36 -21.81 -5.48
CA SER A 53 42.53 -20.74 -6.03
C SER A 53 41.70 -21.15 -7.26
N GLY A 54 41.97 -22.33 -7.84
CA GLY A 54 41.18 -22.91 -8.93
C GLY A 54 40.09 -23.88 -8.47
N ASP A 55 40.01 -24.18 -7.17
CA ASP A 55 39.05 -25.14 -6.63
C ASP A 55 37.81 -24.42 -6.07
N PRO A 56 36.60 -24.63 -6.63
CA PRO A 56 35.37 -24.01 -6.13
C PRO A 56 35.07 -24.37 -4.67
N ALA A 57 35.49 -25.54 -4.18
CA ALA A 57 35.27 -25.93 -2.78
C ALA A 57 36.05 -25.05 -1.80
N THR A 58 37.16 -24.43 -2.22
CA THR A 58 37.91 -23.47 -1.40
C THR A 58 37.11 -22.19 -1.19
N PHE A 59 36.41 -21.71 -2.22
CA PHE A 59 35.54 -20.53 -2.11
C PHE A 59 34.25 -20.85 -1.36
N LEU A 60 33.68 -22.06 -1.51
CA LEU A 60 32.56 -22.50 -0.70
C LEU A 60 32.87 -22.45 0.80
N LEU A 61 34.02 -23.02 1.21
CA LEU A 61 34.46 -22.97 2.62
C LEU A 61 34.64 -21.53 3.11
N LYS A 62 35.13 -20.63 2.26
CA LYS A 62 35.22 -19.19 2.59
C LYS A 62 33.83 -18.60 2.85
N ALA A 63 32.88 -18.83 1.95
CA ALA A 63 31.51 -18.33 2.09
C ALA A 63 30.81 -18.88 3.35
N GLN A 64 31.06 -20.15 3.71
CA GLN A 64 30.56 -20.75 4.95
C GLN A 64 31.14 -20.07 6.20
N ILE A 65 32.45 -19.79 6.20
CA ILE A 65 33.12 -19.04 7.28
C ILE A 65 32.55 -17.62 7.39
N GLU A 66 32.43 -16.91 6.26
CA GLU A 66 31.86 -15.55 6.20
C GLU A 66 30.41 -15.52 6.68
N THR A 67 29.60 -16.50 6.29
CA THR A 67 28.20 -16.65 6.75
C THR A 67 28.13 -16.88 8.25
N LYS A 68 29.03 -17.70 8.81
CA LYS A 68 29.09 -17.91 10.26
C LYS A 68 29.54 -16.66 11.01
N ILE A 69 30.48 -15.88 10.44
CA ILE A 69 30.89 -14.58 10.98
C ILE A 69 29.71 -13.60 10.96
N PHE A 70 29.02 -13.47 9.83
CA PHE A 70 27.81 -12.67 9.66
C PHE A 70 26.75 -13.02 10.71
N GLY A 71 26.45 -14.31 10.88
CA GLY A 71 25.50 -14.78 11.89
C GLY A 71 25.92 -14.46 13.33
N SER A 72 27.21 -14.56 13.64
CA SER A 72 27.75 -14.29 14.98
C SER A 72 27.77 -12.81 15.38
N ASP A 73 27.71 -11.91 14.40
CA ASP A 73 27.68 -10.46 14.63
C ASP A 73 26.29 -10.02 15.08
N SER A 74 26.08 -9.93 16.39
CA SER A 74 24.81 -9.50 16.99
C SER A 74 24.59 -7.98 16.97
N SER A 75 25.52 -7.21 16.38
CA SER A 75 25.36 -5.75 16.28
C SER A 75 24.37 -5.33 15.20
N ASN A 76 24.08 -6.23 14.24
CA ASN A 76 23.22 -6.07 13.05
C ASN A 76 23.25 -4.64 12.49
N THR A 77 24.45 -4.14 12.22
CA THR A 77 24.68 -2.81 11.64
C THR A 77 24.83 -2.90 10.12
N MET A 78 25.00 -1.75 9.46
CA MET A 78 25.36 -1.75 8.03
C MET A 78 26.70 -2.48 7.76
N GLU A 79 27.66 -2.42 8.68
CA GLU A 79 28.91 -3.20 8.58
C GLU A 79 28.63 -4.71 8.66
N THR A 80 27.65 -5.12 9.46
CA THR A 80 27.18 -6.51 9.47
C THR A 80 26.60 -6.89 8.11
N LEU A 81 25.79 -6.03 7.50
CA LEU A 81 25.22 -6.27 6.17
C LEU A 81 26.29 -6.33 5.08
N GLU A 82 27.35 -5.52 5.14
CA GLU A 82 28.50 -5.60 4.24
C GLU A 82 29.18 -6.98 4.30
N LYS A 83 29.31 -7.57 5.50
CA LYS A 83 29.83 -8.95 5.67
C LYS A 83 28.91 -9.99 5.02
N GLY A 84 27.59 -9.82 5.13
CA GLY A 84 26.61 -10.65 4.45
C GLY A 84 26.74 -10.58 2.93
N ASN A 85 26.84 -9.37 2.37
CA ASN A 85 27.07 -9.13 0.95
C ASN A 85 28.37 -9.76 0.44
N ALA A 86 29.45 -9.67 1.23
CA ALA A 86 30.71 -10.34 0.91
C ALA A 86 30.54 -11.86 0.85
N ALA A 87 29.83 -12.46 1.81
CA ALA A 87 29.53 -13.89 1.82
C ALA A 87 28.73 -14.32 0.57
N LEU A 88 27.70 -13.55 0.19
CA LEU A 88 26.92 -13.80 -1.02
C LEU A 88 27.79 -13.75 -2.28
N ALA A 89 28.64 -12.73 -2.41
CA ALA A 89 29.56 -12.61 -3.53
C ALA A 89 30.51 -13.83 -3.61
N THR A 90 30.99 -14.33 -2.47
CA THR A 90 31.82 -15.53 -2.41
C THR A 90 31.04 -16.79 -2.82
N PHE A 91 29.78 -16.95 -2.39
CA PHE A 91 28.92 -18.05 -2.84
C PHE A 91 28.71 -18.04 -4.35
N LEU A 92 28.37 -16.88 -4.92
CA LEU A 92 28.13 -16.74 -6.36
C LEU A 92 29.39 -17.09 -7.16
N LYS A 93 30.56 -16.68 -6.69
CA LYS A 93 31.84 -17.07 -7.27
C LYS A 93 32.09 -18.58 -7.19
N ALA A 94 31.87 -19.19 -6.02
CA ALA A 94 32.03 -20.64 -5.85
C ALA A 94 31.09 -21.43 -6.80
N PHE A 95 29.85 -20.96 -6.92
CA PHE A 95 28.83 -21.54 -7.80
C PHE A 95 29.20 -21.42 -9.29
N GLU A 96 29.65 -20.25 -9.73
CA GLU A 96 30.11 -20.02 -11.09
C GLU A 96 31.32 -20.90 -11.44
N MET A 97 32.32 -20.96 -10.56
CA MET A 97 33.49 -21.83 -10.72
C MET A 97 33.13 -23.31 -10.79
N ALA A 98 32.02 -23.71 -10.15
CA ALA A 98 31.50 -25.08 -10.18
C ALA A 98 30.61 -25.38 -11.40
N GLY A 99 30.45 -24.44 -12.33
CA GLY A 99 29.66 -24.62 -13.56
C GLY A 99 28.18 -24.32 -13.42
N SER A 100 27.76 -23.65 -12.33
CA SER A 100 26.40 -23.11 -12.14
C SER A 100 25.27 -24.15 -12.17
N ASP A 101 25.53 -25.39 -11.72
CA ASP A 101 24.50 -26.42 -11.54
C ASP A 101 24.14 -26.57 -10.05
N LYS A 102 22.91 -26.19 -9.68
CA LYS A 102 22.42 -26.27 -8.30
C LYS A 102 22.27 -27.72 -7.80
N ASN A 103 22.29 -28.71 -8.69
CA ASN A 103 22.00 -30.11 -8.36
C ASN A 103 23.24 -31.00 -8.27
N ALA A 104 24.45 -30.46 -8.49
CA ALA A 104 25.67 -31.23 -8.56
C ALA A 104 26.86 -30.55 -7.85
N GLY A 105 27.74 -31.37 -7.27
CA GLY A 105 29.00 -30.92 -6.66
C GLY A 105 28.82 -29.77 -5.66
N VAL A 106 29.70 -28.77 -5.75
CA VAL A 106 29.68 -27.55 -4.93
C VAL A 106 28.35 -26.80 -5.06
N GLY A 107 27.70 -26.80 -6.22
CA GLY A 107 26.42 -26.11 -6.38
C GLY A 107 25.30 -26.69 -5.49
N LYS A 108 25.32 -28.01 -5.23
CA LYS A 108 24.41 -28.63 -4.27
C LYS A 108 24.66 -28.14 -2.84
N GLU A 109 25.91 -27.94 -2.46
CA GLU A 109 26.29 -27.47 -1.11
C GLU A 109 26.01 -25.96 -0.94
N VAL A 110 26.22 -25.15 -1.99
CA VAL A 110 25.87 -23.72 -2.00
C VAL A 110 24.39 -23.51 -1.71
N TYR A 111 23.51 -24.36 -2.27
CA TYR A 111 22.07 -24.29 -2.11
C TYR A 111 21.51 -25.38 -1.18
N GLU A 112 22.33 -25.90 -0.26
CA GLU A 112 21.86 -26.90 0.69
C GLU A 112 20.79 -26.29 1.61
N GLU A 113 19.69 -27.00 1.78
CA GLU A 113 18.56 -26.55 2.60
C GLU A 113 18.96 -26.41 4.08
N ASP A 114 18.58 -25.29 4.68
CA ASP A 114 18.81 -25.02 6.09
C ASP A 114 17.51 -25.18 6.86
N LEU A 115 17.33 -26.38 7.42
CA LEU A 115 16.10 -26.75 8.10
C LEU A 115 16.04 -26.21 9.52
N MET A 116 14.84 -25.80 9.93
CA MET A 116 14.57 -25.37 11.30
C MET A 116 14.96 -26.45 12.32
N GLY A 117 15.66 -26.06 13.38
CA GLY A 117 16.04 -26.94 14.48
C GLY A 117 17.33 -27.74 14.27
N VAL A 118 18.02 -27.55 13.14
CA VAL A 118 19.38 -28.10 12.96
C VAL A 118 20.34 -27.42 13.94
N PRO A 119 21.09 -28.16 14.78
CA PRO A 119 22.09 -27.59 15.67
C PRO A 119 23.14 -26.78 14.89
N ASP A 120 23.62 -25.67 15.46
CA ASP A 120 24.58 -24.75 14.80
C ASP A 120 25.78 -25.48 14.16
N ASN A 121 26.35 -26.46 14.87
CA ASN A 121 27.51 -27.22 14.39
C ASN A 121 27.20 -28.22 13.26
N LEU A 122 25.93 -28.40 12.91
CA LEU A 122 25.43 -29.24 11.82
C LEU A 122 24.75 -28.42 10.72
N ARG A 123 24.63 -27.09 10.87
CA ARG A 123 24.06 -26.24 9.82
C ARG A 123 24.97 -26.26 8.60
N PRO A 124 24.40 -26.21 7.39
CA PRO A 124 25.19 -26.24 6.16
C PRO A 124 25.97 -24.94 5.93
N TYR A 125 25.55 -23.84 6.56
CA TYR A 125 26.04 -22.48 6.28
C TYR A 125 26.04 -22.20 4.79
N SER A 126 24.94 -22.57 4.12
CA SER A 126 24.72 -22.40 2.70
C SER A 126 24.24 -20.97 2.40
N VAL A 127 24.00 -20.66 1.13
CA VAL A 127 23.34 -19.40 0.75
C VAL A 127 21.92 -19.29 1.32
N ILE A 128 21.26 -20.44 1.56
CA ILE A 128 19.96 -20.49 2.24
C ILE A 128 20.12 -20.16 3.73
N THR A 129 21.16 -20.65 4.40
CA THR A 129 21.50 -20.23 5.77
C THR A 129 21.76 -18.72 5.85
N LEU A 130 22.49 -18.17 4.87
CA LEU A 130 22.77 -16.73 4.79
C LEU A 130 21.47 -15.92 4.69
N LYS A 131 20.56 -16.31 3.78
CA LYS A 131 19.23 -15.68 3.65
C LYS A 131 18.45 -15.73 4.95
N ASN A 132 18.29 -16.92 5.55
CA ASN A 132 17.53 -17.10 6.78
C ASN A 132 18.11 -16.26 7.93
N THR A 133 19.44 -16.20 8.00
CA THR A 133 20.14 -15.37 9.00
C THR A 133 19.89 -13.89 8.77
N SER A 134 19.87 -13.42 7.52
CA SER A 134 19.52 -12.03 7.20
C SER A 134 18.08 -11.72 7.60
N TYR A 135 17.15 -12.62 7.29
CA TYR A 135 15.75 -12.48 7.67
C TYR A 135 15.58 -12.39 9.20
N ASP A 136 16.26 -13.23 9.96
CA ASP A 136 16.24 -13.17 11.44
C ASP A 136 16.79 -11.83 11.96
N LYS A 137 17.89 -11.33 11.38
CA LYS A 137 18.44 -10.01 11.72
C LYS A 137 17.48 -8.87 11.38
N ALA A 138 16.75 -8.98 10.27
CA ALA A 138 15.71 -8.02 9.89
C ALA A 138 14.59 -7.98 10.94
N LEU A 139 14.15 -9.14 11.43
CA LEU A 139 13.16 -9.21 12.51
C LEU A 139 13.66 -8.61 13.82
N GLU A 140 14.93 -8.84 14.19
CA GLU A 140 15.53 -8.23 15.37
C GLU A 140 15.57 -6.69 15.27
N ARG A 141 15.93 -6.16 14.09
CA ARG A 141 15.91 -4.71 13.82
C ARG A 141 14.50 -4.14 13.86
N TYR A 142 13.54 -4.84 13.24
CA TYR A 142 12.14 -4.45 13.26
C TYR A 142 11.59 -4.38 14.69
N GLN A 143 11.89 -5.39 15.53
CA GLN A 143 11.51 -5.39 16.94
C GLN A 143 12.19 -4.29 17.76
N ALA A 144 13.37 -3.83 17.32
CA ALA A 144 14.07 -2.69 17.90
C ALA A 144 13.58 -1.33 17.36
N GLU A 145 12.52 -1.32 16.53
CA GLU A 145 11.97 -0.14 15.85
C GLU A 145 12.96 0.56 14.90
N ASP A 146 14.03 -0.14 14.53
CA ASP A 146 15.05 0.30 13.57
C ASP A 146 14.63 -0.13 12.16
N LEU A 147 13.61 0.56 11.64
CA LEU A 147 12.94 0.20 10.39
C LEU A 147 13.87 0.30 9.17
N GLU A 148 14.80 1.26 9.17
CA GLU A 148 15.78 1.43 8.08
C GLU A 148 16.65 0.19 7.95
N LEU A 149 17.29 -0.26 9.04
CA LEU A 149 18.10 -1.49 8.98
C LEU A 149 17.26 -2.75 8.82
N ALA A 150 16.03 -2.78 9.35
CA ALA A 150 15.11 -3.89 9.11
C ALA A 150 14.83 -4.05 7.61
N TYR A 151 14.56 -2.94 6.91
CA TYR A 151 14.35 -2.94 5.46
C TYR A 151 15.58 -3.48 4.73
N GLU A 152 16.78 -2.98 5.05
CA GLU A 152 18.02 -3.40 4.38
C GLU A 152 18.27 -4.91 4.49
N PHE A 153 18.07 -5.50 5.68
CA PHE A 153 18.21 -6.94 5.87
C PHE A 153 17.09 -7.76 5.18
N PHE A 154 15.84 -7.27 5.15
CA PHE A 154 14.78 -7.92 4.37
C PHE A 154 15.08 -7.85 2.85
N ASN A 155 15.50 -6.69 2.34
CA ASN A 155 15.87 -6.51 0.93
C ASN A 155 17.03 -7.44 0.56
N PHE A 156 18.07 -7.55 1.41
CA PHE A 156 19.16 -8.48 1.18
C PHE A 156 18.70 -9.94 1.08
N SER A 157 17.73 -10.37 1.90
CA SER A 157 17.14 -11.70 1.74
C SER A 157 16.47 -11.91 0.37
N THR A 158 15.81 -10.87 -0.18
CA THR A 158 15.21 -10.93 -1.53
C THR A 158 16.25 -10.93 -2.66
N GLU A 159 17.43 -10.35 -2.43
CA GLU A 159 18.53 -10.40 -3.41
C GLU A 159 19.16 -11.79 -3.49
N ILE A 160 19.13 -12.55 -2.39
CA ILE A 160 19.56 -13.95 -2.35
C ILE A 160 18.53 -14.88 -3.01
N ASP A 161 17.25 -14.66 -2.71
CA ASP A 161 16.14 -15.48 -3.18
C ASP A 161 14.94 -14.60 -3.58
N ASN A 162 14.88 -14.27 -4.86
CA ASN A 162 13.82 -13.43 -5.42
C ASN A 162 12.43 -14.09 -5.45
N ALA A 163 12.35 -15.39 -5.14
CA ALA A 163 11.08 -16.10 -5.02
C ALA A 163 10.58 -16.14 -3.56
N ASP A 164 11.35 -15.60 -2.60
CA ASP A 164 10.96 -15.60 -1.19
C ASP A 164 9.87 -14.58 -0.91
N THR A 165 8.62 -15.06 -0.99
CA THR A 165 7.42 -14.27 -0.75
C THR A 165 7.42 -13.58 0.61
N LEU A 166 8.01 -14.18 1.64
CA LEU A 166 7.96 -13.64 2.99
C LEU A 166 8.92 -12.43 3.14
N SER A 167 10.13 -12.54 2.58
CA SER A 167 11.09 -11.43 2.56
C SER A 167 10.57 -10.27 1.72
N HIS A 168 9.97 -10.53 0.55
CA HIS A 168 9.37 -9.48 -0.27
C HIS A 168 8.20 -8.78 0.44
N TYR A 169 7.30 -9.54 1.08
CA TYR A 169 6.17 -8.96 1.81
C TYR A 169 6.64 -8.07 2.95
N ASN A 170 7.59 -8.54 3.76
CA ASN A 170 8.11 -7.76 4.89
C ASN A 170 8.93 -6.55 4.44
N ALA A 171 9.77 -6.67 3.40
CA ALA A 171 10.47 -5.53 2.82
C ALA A 171 9.49 -4.47 2.31
N ALA A 172 8.43 -4.89 1.60
CA ALA A 172 7.37 -3.99 1.14
C ALA A 172 6.67 -3.27 2.29
N TYR A 173 6.32 -4.01 3.35
CA TYR A 173 5.65 -3.47 4.52
C TYR A 173 6.51 -2.41 5.22
N VAL A 174 7.77 -2.74 5.52
CA VAL A 174 8.69 -1.82 6.21
C VAL A 174 9.00 -0.60 5.34
N ALA A 175 9.24 -0.79 4.03
CA ALA A 175 9.46 0.33 3.11
C ALA A 175 8.24 1.26 3.05
N ASN A 176 7.02 0.73 3.07
CA ASN A 176 5.81 1.53 3.11
C ASN A 176 5.70 2.35 4.41
N ASP A 177 5.99 1.75 5.56
CA ASP A 177 5.98 2.44 6.86
C ASP A 177 7.05 3.55 6.95
N LEU A 178 8.18 3.38 6.26
CA LEU A 178 9.22 4.41 6.10
C LEU A 178 8.85 5.53 5.10
N GLY A 179 7.76 5.36 4.32
CA GLY A 179 7.42 6.26 3.22
C GLY A 179 8.30 6.08 1.97
N GLU A 180 9.07 5.00 1.88
CA GLU A 180 9.90 4.63 0.73
C GLU A 180 9.06 3.90 -0.33
N TYR A 181 8.09 4.61 -0.90
CA TYR A 181 7.06 4.00 -1.75
C TYR A 181 7.59 3.33 -3.03
N GLU A 182 8.71 3.78 -3.59
CA GLU A 182 9.33 3.11 -4.74
C GLU A 182 9.91 1.73 -4.35
N ASN A 183 10.54 1.65 -3.18
CA ASN A 183 11.03 0.38 -2.64
C ASN A 183 9.86 -0.55 -2.28
N ALA A 184 8.80 -0.02 -1.66
CA ALA A 184 7.59 -0.79 -1.40
C ALA A 184 6.99 -1.37 -2.69
N LYS A 185 6.80 -0.53 -3.72
CA LYS A 185 6.29 -0.96 -5.04
C LYS A 185 7.19 -2.01 -5.69
N LYS A 186 8.52 -1.86 -5.65
CA LYS A 186 9.48 -2.85 -6.16
C LYS A 186 9.17 -4.25 -5.61
N HIS A 187 9.03 -4.39 -4.29
CA HIS A 187 8.79 -5.69 -3.67
C HIS A 187 7.35 -6.19 -3.89
N LEU A 188 6.35 -5.30 -3.88
CA LEU A 188 4.96 -5.66 -4.15
C LEU A 188 4.77 -6.18 -5.59
N TYR A 189 5.37 -5.55 -6.60
CA TYR A 189 5.33 -6.06 -7.96
C TYR A 189 6.07 -7.39 -8.13
N ALA A 190 7.22 -7.56 -7.45
CA ALA A 190 7.91 -8.85 -7.44
C ALA A 190 7.01 -9.99 -6.90
N LEU A 191 6.18 -9.73 -5.88
CA LEU A 191 5.20 -10.72 -5.40
C LEU A 191 4.14 -11.08 -6.45
N LEU A 192 3.69 -10.11 -7.25
CA LEU A 192 2.71 -10.36 -8.31
C LEU A 192 3.29 -11.19 -9.46
N ASP A 193 4.59 -11.07 -9.71
CA ASP A 193 5.32 -11.79 -10.76
C ASP A 193 5.63 -13.26 -10.40
N ILE A 194 5.48 -13.65 -9.13
CA ILE A 194 5.65 -15.05 -8.70
C ILE A 194 4.46 -15.90 -9.18
N GLU A 195 4.72 -16.89 -10.04
CA GLU A 195 3.72 -17.73 -10.71
C GLU A 195 2.75 -18.40 -9.73
N ASN A 196 3.29 -18.96 -8.64
CA ASN A 196 2.53 -19.71 -7.64
C ASN A 196 2.11 -18.85 -6.43
N TYR A 197 2.10 -17.52 -6.56
CA TYR A 197 1.61 -16.65 -5.51
C TYR A 197 0.07 -16.65 -5.53
N GLY A 198 -0.53 -17.23 -4.49
CA GLY A 198 -1.96 -17.49 -4.40
C GLY A 198 -2.82 -16.24 -4.62
N ALA A 199 -4.00 -16.41 -5.24
CA ALA A 199 -4.91 -15.31 -5.56
C ALA A 199 -5.26 -14.45 -4.32
N ASP A 200 -5.58 -15.10 -3.19
CA ASP A 200 -5.89 -14.39 -1.94
C ASP A 200 -4.70 -13.54 -1.46
N ASN A 201 -3.46 -14.01 -1.64
CA ASN A 201 -2.27 -13.25 -1.30
C ASN A 201 -2.03 -12.09 -2.29
N LYS A 202 -2.38 -12.26 -3.57
CA LYS A 202 -2.35 -11.18 -4.58
C LYS A 202 -3.33 -10.07 -4.22
N ALA A 203 -4.50 -10.39 -3.65
CA ALA A 203 -5.44 -9.39 -3.18
C ALA A 203 -4.82 -8.48 -2.10
N ASN A 204 -4.07 -9.04 -1.15
CA ASN A 204 -3.35 -8.24 -0.14
C ASN A 204 -2.33 -7.29 -0.78
N VAL A 205 -1.64 -7.74 -1.82
CA VAL A 205 -0.69 -6.89 -2.56
C VAL A 205 -1.40 -5.73 -3.27
N TYR A 206 -2.56 -5.98 -3.88
CA TYR A 206 -3.36 -4.90 -4.46
C TYR A 206 -3.82 -3.89 -3.41
N TYR A 207 -4.24 -4.34 -2.23
CA TYR A 207 -4.60 -3.44 -1.13
C TYR A 207 -3.46 -2.51 -0.68
N MET A 208 -2.20 -2.96 -0.78
CA MET A 208 -1.04 -2.13 -0.46
C MET A 208 -0.68 -1.18 -1.62
N LEU A 209 -0.78 -1.65 -2.87
CA LEU A 209 -0.42 -0.83 -4.04
C LEU A 209 -1.43 0.28 -4.35
N ILE A 210 -2.73 0.00 -4.26
CA ILE A 210 -3.81 0.95 -4.62
C ILE A 210 -3.65 2.32 -3.92
N PRO A 211 -3.47 2.40 -2.58
CA PRO A 211 -3.31 3.69 -1.91
C PRO A 211 -2.00 4.38 -2.29
N ILE A 212 -0.90 3.64 -2.53
CA ILE A 212 0.35 4.23 -3.01
C ILE A 212 0.10 4.90 -4.37
N LEU A 213 -0.54 4.20 -5.31
CA LEU A 213 -0.82 4.74 -6.63
C LEU A 213 -1.78 5.94 -6.58
N THR A 214 -2.78 5.89 -5.72
CA THR A 214 -3.81 6.95 -5.62
C THR A 214 -3.28 8.19 -4.91
N ASN A 215 -2.58 8.01 -3.80
CA ASN A 215 -2.22 9.11 -2.90
C ASN A 215 -0.83 9.67 -3.19
N GLU A 216 0.14 8.81 -3.48
CA GLU A 216 1.54 9.22 -3.64
C GLU A 216 1.85 9.49 -5.11
N ASP A 217 1.54 8.53 -5.99
CA ASP A 217 1.83 8.68 -7.42
C ASP A 217 0.80 9.57 -8.15
N LYS A 218 -0.36 9.82 -7.53
CA LYS A 218 -1.53 10.46 -8.17
C LYS A 218 -1.92 9.78 -9.50
N ASN A 219 -1.70 8.47 -9.59
CA ASN A 219 -1.93 7.64 -10.75
C ASN A 219 -3.28 6.90 -10.63
N SER A 220 -4.37 7.64 -10.80
CA SER A 220 -5.73 7.07 -10.71
C SER A 220 -6.00 5.98 -11.76
N GLU A 221 -5.42 6.08 -12.96
CA GLU A 221 -5.60 5.05 -14.00
C GLU A 221 -4.90 3.74 -13.61
N GLY A 222 -3.66 3.81 -13.12
CA GLY A 222 -2.96 2.64 -12.62
C GLY A 222 -3.65 2.01 -11.41
N ALA A 223 -4.13 2.83 -10.47
CA ALA A 223 -4.91 2.35 -9.33
C ALA A 223 -6.19 1.65 -9.78
N TYR A 224 -6.90 2.20 -10.79
CA TYR A 224 -8.13 1.61 -11.32
C TYR A 224 -7.89 0.23 -11.93
N GLU A 225 -6.79 0.06 -12.69
CA GLU A 225 -6.43 -1.25 -13.23
C GLU A 225 -6.08 -2.27 -12.13
N LEU A 226 -5.48 -1.84 -11.02
CA LEU A 226 -5.25 -2.73 -9.88
C LEU A 226 -6.54 -3.09 -9.15
N VAL A 227 -7.48 -2.15 -8.99
CA VAL A 227 -8.79 -2.42 -8.40
C VAL A 227 -9.56 -3.46 -9.23
N LYS A 228 -9.56 -3.34 -10.56
CA LYS A 228 -10.19 -4.35 -11.43
C LYS A 228 -9.62 -5.75 -11.19
N LYS A 229 -8.30 -5.88 -11.14
CA LYS A 229 -7.63 -7.16 -10.83
C LYS A 229 -7.97 -7.66 -9.42
N ALA A 230 -8.07 -6.78 -8.43
CA ALA A 230 -8.45 -7.15 -7.08
C ALA A 230 -9.89 -7.67 -7.02
N ARG A 231 -10.81 -7.04 -7.77
CA ARG A 231 -12.22 -7.44 -7.83
C ARG A 231 -12.49 -8.71 -8.63
N GLU A 232 -11.60 -9.11 -9.54
CA GLU A 232 -11.65 -10.46 -10.12
C GLU A 232 -11.48 -11.56 -9.05
N ILE A 233 -10.74 -11.26 -7.98
CA ILE A 233 -10.48 -12.18 -6.86
C ILE A 233 -11.55 -12.01 -5.77
N LEU A 234 -11.89 -10.76 -5.45
CA LEU A 234 -12.83 -10.38 -4.39
C LEU A 234 -14.01 -9.55 -4.95
N PRO A 235 -14.93 -10.16 -5.72
CA PRO A 235 -15.96 -9.41 -6.46
C PRO A 235 -16.97 -8.68 -5.56
N GLU A 236 -17.23 -9.23 -4.38
CA GLU A 236 -18.19 -8.72 -3.38
C GLU A 236 -17.55 -7.82 -2.31
N ASP A 237 -16.25 -7.50 -2.45
CA ASP A 237 -15.58 -6.63 -1.51
C ASP A 237 -16.09 -5.19 -1.65
N LYS A 238 -16.76 -4.72 -0.59
CA LYS A 238 -17.38 -3.39 -0.55
C LYS A 238 -16.34 -2.28 -0.60
N PHE A 239 -15.18 -2.48 0.01
CA PHE A 239 -14.14 -1.46 0.06
C PHE A 239 -13.50 -1.27 -1.32
N LEU A 240 -13.22 -2.36 -2.05
CA LEU A 240 -12.78 -2.27 -3.45
C LEU A 240 -13.84 -1.64 -4.36
N ALA A 241 -15.12 -1.94 -4.15
CA ALA A 241 -16.20 -1.32 -4.91
C ALA A 241 -16.28 0.20 -4.69
N GLU A 242 -16.14 0.66 -3.45
CA GLU A 242 -16.11 2.09 -3.14
C GLU A 242 -14.88 2.80 -3.74
N ILE A 243 -13.71 2.17 -3.68
CA ILE A 243 -12.49 2.69 -4.32
C ILE A 243 -12.70 2.79 -5.83
N GLU A 244 -13.24 1.75 -6.47
CA GLU A 244 -13.52 1.74 -7.91
C GLU A 244 -14.41 2.91 -8.32
N ILE A 245 -15.52 3.11 -7.62
CA ILE A 245 -16.44 4.23 -7.86
C ILE A 245 -15.70 5.57 -7.76
N ASN A 246 -14.91 5.77 -6.71
CA ASN A 246 -14.17 7.02 -6.53
C ASN A 246 -13.14 7.24 -7.65
N LEU A 247 -12.43 6.20 -8.08
CA LEU A 247 -11.46 6.28 -9.18
C LEU A 247 -12.15 6.56 -10.52
N LEU A 248 -13.29 5.91 -10.80
CA LEU A 248 -14.09 6.17 -12.00
C LEU A 248 -14.55 7.63 -12.05
N LEU A 249 -14.97 8.20 -10.92
CA LEU A 249 -15.32 9.61 -10.81
C LEU A 249 -14.13 10.53 -11.06
N GLN A 250 -12.93 10.20 -10.54
CA GLN A 250 -11.71 10.97 -10.80
C GLN A 250 -11.24 10.90 -12.26
N LEU A 251 -11.53 9.79 -12.94
CA LEU A 251 -11.18 9.55 -14.33
C LEU A 251 -12.25 10.05 -15.32
N ASP A 252 -13.27 10.77 -14.83
CA ASP A 252 -14.44 11.23 -15.59
C ASP A 252 -15.21 10.10 -16.32
N LYS A 253 -15.09 8.85 -15.85
CA LYS A 253 -15.80 7.67 -16.38
C LYS A 253 -17.20 7.54 -15.77
N MET A 254 -18.03 8.55 -16.01
CA MET A 254 -19.31 8.75 -15.31
C MET A 254 -20.33 7.60 -15.51
N ASP A 255 -20.44 7.05 -16.72
CA ASP A 255 -21.37 5.97 -17.03
C ASP A 255 -20.99 4.66 -16.29
N GLU A 256 -19.70 4.34 -16.27
CA GLU A 256 -19.16 3.19 -15.53
C GLU A 256 -19.37 3.38 -14.02
N ALA A 257 -19.08 4.57 -13.49
CA ALA A 257 -19.32 4.90 -12.08
C ALA A 257 -20.80 4.72 -11.72
N MET A 258 -21.71 5.21 -12.56
CA MET A 258 -23.14 5.11 -12.32
C MET A 258 -23.63 3.65 -12.33
N SER A 259 -23.08 2.83 -13.23
CA SER A 259 -23.36 1.38 -13.26
C SER A 259 -22.93 0.67 -11.97
N GLN A 260 -21.71 0.96 -11.49
CA GLN A 260 -21.19 0.41 -10.22
C GLN A 260 -22.02 0.87 -9.02
N ILE A 261 -22.37 2.16 -8.96
CA ILE A 261 -23.23 2.71 -7.89
C ILE A 261 -24.61 2.05 -7.90
N ASN A 262 -25.24 1.88 -9.06
CA ASN A 262 -26.54 1.22 -9.16
C ASN A 262 -26.49 -0.23 -8.67
N THR A 263 -25.43 -0.96 -9.01
CA THR A 263 -25.20 -2.33 -8.52
C THR A 263 -25.02 -2.35 -7.01
N ALA A 264 -24.21 -1.44 -6.46
CA ALA A 264 -23.98 -1.34 -5.02
C ALA A 264 -25.25 -0.91 -4.25
N LEU A 265 -26.05 0.00 -4.79
CA LEU A 265 -27.35 0.42 -4.23
C LEU A 265 -28.42 -0.68 -4.33
N ALA A 266 -28.33 -1.60 -5.29
CA ALA A 266 -29.24 -2.76 -5.31
C ALA A 266 -29.01 -3.67 -4.10
N ASN A 267 -27.75 -3.78 -3.65
CA ASN A 267 -27.36 -4.57 -2.48
C ASN A 267 -27.54 -3.81 -1.15
N ASP A 268 -27.29 -2.50 -1.15
CA ASP A 268 -27.49 -1.61 0.00
C ASP A 268 -28.25 -0.33 -0.39
N PRO A 269 -29.60 -0.41 -0.49
CA PRO A 269 -30.42 0.70 -0.97
C PRO A 269 -30.43 1.95 -0.11
N ASN A 270 -29.87 1.86 1.10
CA ASN A 270 -29.87 2.91 2.10
C ASN A 270 -28.46 3.45 2.39
N ASN A 271 -27.46 3.08 1.58
CA ASN A 271 -26.12 3.66 1.72
C ASN A 271 -26.14 5.15 1.33
N THR A 272 -26.00 6.03 2.32
CA THR A 272 -26.09 7.48 2.15
C THR A 272 -24.99 8.04 1.25
N GLY A 273 -23.79 7.47 1.32
CA GLY A 273 -22.65 7.85 0.49
C GLY A 273 -22.80 7.44 -0.98
N LEU A 274 -23.43 6.30 -1.26
CA LEU A 274 -23.74 5.88 -2.63
C LEU A 274 -24.89 6.69 -3.22
N LEU A 275 -25.93 6.98 -2.43
CA LEU A 275 -27.03 7.88 -2.84
C LEU A 275 -26.52 9.29 -3.17
N LEU A 276 -25.58 9.80 -2.38
CA LEU A 276 -24.93 11.08 -2.67
C LEU A 276 -24.18 11.04 -4.01
N ARG A 277 -23.36 10.02 -4.25
CA ARG A 277 -22.62 9.89 -5.52
C ARG A 277 -23.56 9.70 -6.71
N ALA A 278 -24.66 8.96 -6.54
CA ALA A 278 -25.71 8.83 -7.54
C ALA A 278 -26.34 10.19 -7.89
N GLY A 279 -26.71 10.95 -6.87
CA GLY A 279 -27.25 12.30 -7.05
C GLY A 279 -26.29 13.22 -7.79
N TYR A 280 -25.00 13.19 -7.42
CA TYR A 280 -23.95 13.96 -8.09
C TYR A 280 -23.80 13.61 -9.58
N LEU A 281 -23.81 12.32 -9.91
CA LEU A 281 -23.71 11.89 -11.31
C LEU A 281 -24.95 12.29 -12.12
N LYS A 282 -26.14 12.16 -11.55
CA LYS A 282 -27.39 12.62 -12.18
C LYS A 282 -27.40 14.13 -12.41
N GLU A 283 -26.92 14.90 -11.45
CA GLU A 283 -26.78 16.35 -11.56
C GLU A 283 -25.85 16.71 -12.72
N LYS A 284 -24.69 16.06 -12.83
CA LYS A 284 -23.76 16.25 -13.96
C LYS A 284 -24.34 15.82 -15.30
N ALA A 285 -25.21 14.82 -15.31
CA ALA A 285 -25.94 14.38 -16.50
C ALA A 285 -27.15 15.28 -16.85
N GLY A 286 -27.47 16.27 -16.02
CA GLY A 286 -28.61 17.18 -16.20
C GLY A 286 -29.95 16.63 -15.69
N ASP A 287 -29.98 15.46 -15.06
CA ASP A 287 -31.15 14.93 -14.36
C ASP A 287 -31.27 15.55 -12.96
N ILE A 288 -31.63 16.83 -12.94
CA ILE A 288 -31.72 17.63 -11.71
C ILE A 288 -32.80 17.09 -10.76
N GLU A 289 -33.92 16.59 -11.29
CA GLU A 289 -35.00 16.02 -10.46
C GLU A 289 -34.57 14.70 -9.81
N GLY A 290 -33.93 13.82 -10.58
CA GLY A 290 -33.37 12.57 -10.05
C GLY A 290 -32.25 12.81 -9.04
N ALA A 291 -31.39 13.80 -9.28
CA ALA A 291 -30.34 14.19 -8.35
C ALA A 291 -30.90 14.66 -7.01
N LEU A 292 -31.89 15.55 -7.04
CA LEU A 292 -32.56 16.05 -5.84
C LEU A 292 -33.23 14.92 -5.05
N ALA A 293 -33.85 13.97 -5.74
CA ALA A 293 -34.49 12.82 -5.10
C ALA A 293 -33.47 11.93 -4.36
N ASP A 294 -32.31 11.66 -4.97
CA ASP A 294 -31.26 10.85 -4.34
C ASP A 294 -30.60 11.57 -3.15
N TYR A 295 -30.31 12.87 -3.28
CA TYR A 295 -29.78 13.67 -2.18
C TYR A 295 -30.77 13.73 -1.00
N GLN A 296 -32.05 13.96 -1.27
CA GLN A 296 -33.10 13.97 -0.24
C GLN A 296 -33.28 12.61 0.42
N LYS A 297 -33.19 11.52 -0.37
CA LYS A 297 -33.23 10.16 0.19
C LYS A 297 -32.03 9.94 1.12
N SER A 298 -30.83 10.37 0.74
CA SER A 298 -29.63 10.32 1.58
C SER A 298 -29.84 11.04 2.92
N VAL A 299 -30.35 12.28 2.89
CA VAL A 299 -30.67 13.06 4.11
C VAL A 299 -31.79 12.42 4.93
N SER A 300 -32.78 11.79 4.30
CA SER A 300 -33.86 11.11 5.03
C SER A 300 -33.38 9.90 5.83
N ILE A 301 -32.33 9.22 5.35
CA ILE A 301 -31.72 8.07 6.02
C ILE A 301 -30.78 8.53 7.14
N ASP A 302 -29.91 9.51 6.85
CA ASP A 302 -29.06 10.14 7.85
C ASP A 302 -29.23 11.66 7.82
N PRO A 303 -30.10 12.21 8.71
CA PRO A 303 -30.31 13.65 8.81
C PRO A 303 -29.07 14.44 9.25
N ASN A 304 -28.05 13.77 9.82
CA ASN A 304 -26.79 14.39 10.25
C ASN A 304 -25.67 14.19 9.22
N PHE A 305 -25.96 13.62 8.03
CA PHE A 305 -24.99 13.53 6.95
C PHE A 305 -24.76 14.93 6.35
N PHE A 306 -23.57 15.48 6.59
CA PHE A 306 -23.24 16.85 6.20
C PHE A 306 -23.37 17.05 4.69
N GLU A 307 -22.74 16.17 3.91
CA GLU A 307 -22.69 16.26 2.46
C GLU A 307 -24.10 16.17 1.88
N GLY A 308 -24.94 15.23 2.35
CA GLY A 308 -26.34 15.14 1.91
C GLY A 308 -27.11 16.45 2.10
N ASN A 309 -26.98 17.09 3.27
CA ASN A 309 -27.62 18.37 3.55
C ASN A 309 -27.06 19.49 2.66
N TYR A 310 -25.73 19.56 2.54
CA TYR A 310 -25.06 20.58 1.72
C TYR A 310 -25.48 20.50 0.25
N TYR A 311 -25.37 19.32 -0.37
CA TYR A 311 -25.70 19.13 -1.80
C TYR A 311 -27.19 19.30 -2.08
N THR A 312 -28.08 18.89 -1.16
CA THR A 312 -29.52 19.17 -1.30
C THR A 312 -29.81 20.67 -1.27
N GLY A 313 -29.21 21.40 -0.32
CA GLY A 313 -29.37 22.85 -0.21
C GLY A 313 -28.81 23.59 -1.43
N ALA A 314 -27.64 23.17 -1.91
CA ALA A 314 -26.98 23.75 -3.08
C ALA A 314 -27.82 23.57 -4.35
N LEU A 315 -28.33 22.37 -4.60
CA LEU A 315 -29.15 22.10 -5.80
C LEU A 315 -30.46 22.89 -5.80
N LEU A 316 -31.10 23.05 -4.63
CA LEU A 316 -32.30 23.87 -4.49
C LEU A 316 -32.02 25.36 -4.73
N LEU A 317 -30.88 25.85 -4.22
CA LEU A 317 -30.40 27.21 -4.46
C LEU A 317 -30.12 27.46 -5.95
N GLU A 318 -29.46 26.52 -6.62
CA GLU A 318 -29.21 26.57 -8.06
C GLU A 318 -30.51 26.62 -8.84
N GLN A 319 -31.45 25.71 -8.57
CA GLN A 319 -32.78 25.71 -9.21
C GLN A 319 -33.50 27.05 -9.02
N ALA A 320 -33.47 27.63 -7.83
CA ALA A 320 -34.09 28.94 -7.57
C ALA A 320 -33.45 30.05 -8.41
N THR A 321 -32.12 30.03 -8.51
CA THR A 321 -31.34 31.01 -9.28
C THR A 321 -31.61 30.88 -10.77
N GLU A 322 -31.63 29.66 -11.30
CA GLU A 322 -31.91 29.40 -12.71
C GLU A 322 -33.33 29.80 -13.12
N MET A 323 -34.32 29.53 -12.26
CA MET A 323 -35.69 30.02 -12.47
C MET A 323 -35.74 31.53 -12.68
N LEU A 324 -34.99 32.30 -11.89
CA LEU A 324 -34.97 33.75 -11.96
C LEU A 324 -34.16 34.26 -13.14
N ASN A 325 -33.05 33.59 -13.47
CA ASN A 325 -32.28 33.90 -14.67
C ASN A 325 -33.13 33.75 -15.93
N GLY A 326 -34.01 32.75 -15.98
CA GLY A 326 -34.97 32.56 -17.06
C GLY A 326 -35.95 33.73 -17.26
N LEU A 327 -36.14 34.60 -16.26
CA LEU A 327 -36.93 35.82 -16.41
C LEU A 327 -36.20 36.91 -17.20
N ASN A 328 -34.86 36.92 -17.20
CA ASN A 328 -34.07 38.01 -17.78
C ASN A 328 -34.18 38.08 -19.32
N SER A 329 -34.61 37.00 -19.98
CA SER A 329 -34.79 36.93 -21.42
C SER A 329 -36.22 37.24 -21.90
N LEU A 330 -37.15 37.53 -20.97
CA LEU A 330 -38.56 37.81 -21.31
C LEU A 330 -38.76 39.26 -21.76
N SER A 331 -39.76 39.51 -22.61
CA SER A 331 -40.22 40.89 -22.87
C SER A 331 -40.90 41.46 -21.63
N ASP A 332 -41.02 42.79 -21.54
CA ASP A 332 -41.65 43.47 -20.38
C ASP A 332 -43.04 42.91 -20.04
N ALA A 333 -43.87 42.66 -21.06
CA ALA A 333 -45.23 42.14 -20.88
C ALA A 333 -45.25 40.68 -20.37
N GLU A 334 -44.31 39.86 -20.82
CA GLU A 334 -44.17 38.47 -20.36
C GLU A 334 -43.57 38.43 -18.96
N TRP A 335 -42.58 39.27 -18.70
CA TRP A 335 -41.95 39.43 -17.40
C TRP A 335 -42.97 39.86 -16.34
N GLU A 336 -43.81 40.87 -16.63
CA GLU A 336 -44.84 41.35 -15.69
C GLU A 336 -45.83 40.23 -15.30
N LYS A 337 -46.13 39.33 -16.25
CA LYS A 337 -47.00 38.18 -16.00
C LYS A 337 -46.31 37.03 -15.26
N GLN A 338 -45.06 36.72 -15.60
CA GLN A 338 -44.36 35.52 -15.11
C GLN A 338 -43.58 35.76 -13.83
N SER A 339 -43.04 36.97 -13.61
CA SER A 339 -42.14 37.25 -12.49
C SER A 339 -42.75 37.01 -11.11
N PRO A 340 -44.05 37.27 -10.83
CA PRO A 340 -44.63 36.94 -9.53
C PRO A 340 -44.73 35.42 -9.29
N ILE A 341 -45.02 34.65 -10.34
CA ILE A 341 -45.21 33.19 -10.27
C ILE A 341 -43.85 32.50 -10.08
N VAL A 342 -42.90 32.84 -10.94
CA VAL A 342 -41.54 32.30 -10.91
C VAL A 342 -40.82 32.74 -9.64
N GLY A 343 -40.97 34.01 -9.23
CA GLY A 343 -40.43 34.54 -7.99
C GLY A 343 -40.94 33.79 -6.76
N ALA A 344 -42.24 33.51 -6.68
CA ALA A 344 -42.81 32.74 -5.57
C ALA A 344 -42.26 31.30 -5.52
N LYS A 345 -42.08 30.65 -6.67
CA LYS A 345 -41.49 29.30 -6.76
C LYS A 345 -40.00 29.30 -6.37
N ALA A 346 -39.24 30.29 -6.83
CA ALA A 346 -37.85 30.47 -6.43
C ALA A 346 -37.73 30.70 -4.92
N ASP A 347 -38.58 31.54 -4.34
CA ASP A 347 -38.64 31.79 -2.89
C ASP A 347 -38.98 30.52 -2.08
N GLU A 348 -39.80 29.62 -2.61
CA GLU A 348 -40.04 28.31 -2.00
C GLU A 348 -38.76 27.46 -1.97
N ASN A 349 -38.03 27.42 -3.08
CA ASN A 349 -36.76 26.70 -3.15
C ASN A 349 -35.69 27.30 -2.22
N TYR A 350 -35.58 28.63 -2.15
CA TYR A 350 -34.71 29.31 -1.18
C TYR A 350 -35.06 28.93 0.26
N LYS A 351 -36.35 28.93 0.62
CA LYS A 351 -36.80 28.52 1.97
C LYS A 351 -36.44 27.07 2.28
N LYS A 352 -36.60 26.15 1.31
CA LYS A 352 -36.18 24.75 1.48
C LYS A 352 -34.66 24.64 1.62
N ALA A 353 -33.88 25.35 0.81
CA ALA A 353 -32.43 25.36 0.89
C ALA A 353 -31.92 25.82 2.26
N VAL A 354 -32.54 26.86 2.86
CA VAL A 354 -32.21 27.32 4.22
C VAL A 354 -32.34 26.20 5.26
N VAL A 355 -33.35 25.33 5.15
CA VAL A 355 -33.52 24.20 6.10
C VAL A 355 -32.31 23.28 6.05
N TYR A 356 -31.88 22.87 4.86
CA TYR A 356 -30.74 21.98 4.70
C TYR A 356 -29.41 22.65 5.07
N PHE A 357 -29.21 23.92 4.70
CA PHE A 357 -27.99 24.65 5.07
C PHE A 357 -27.90 24.94 6.57
N ASN A 358 -29.02 25.21 7.25
CA ASN A 358 -29.05 25.30 8.71
C ASN A 358 -28.63 23.97 9.33
N LYS A 359 -29.14 22.85 8.82
CA LYS A 359 -28.73 21.53 9.30
C LYS A 359 -27.25 21.25 9.05
N ALA A 360 -26.72 21.60 7.88
CA ALA A 360 -25.29 21.49 7.57
C ALA A 360 -24.44 22.38 8.51
N THR A 361 -24.92 23.57 8.88
CA THR A 361 -24.27 24.48 9.82
C THR A 361 -24.30 23.93 11.26
N GLU A 362 -25.36 23.25 11.68
CA GLU A 362 -25.38 22.56 12.99
C GLU A 362 -24.28 21.50 13.08
N ILE A 363 -24.01 20.79 11.99
CA ILE A 363 -23.02 19.72 11.92
C ILE A 363 -21.59 20.30 11.84
N ARG A 364 -21.39 21.33 11.01
CA ARG A 364 -20.09 22.03 10.84
C ARG A 364 -20.26 23.53 11.09
N PRO A 365 -20.33 23.99 12.34
CA PRO A 365 -20.62 25.39 12.68
C PRO A 365 -19.52 26.38 12.30
N ASP A 366 -18.32 25.89 12.00
CA ASP A 366 -17.17 26.70 11.60
C ASP A 366 -17.05 26.88 10.08
N ASN A 367 -17.90 26.22 9.29
CA ASN A 367 -17.91 26.38 7.84
C ASN A 367 -18.50 27.76 7.46
N THR A 368 -17.63 28.71 7.13
CA THR A 368 -18.03 30.08 6.79
C THR A 368 -18.72 30.18 5.43
N ASP A 369 -18.45 29.26 4.50
CA ASP A 369 -19.06 29.29 3.16
C ASP A 369 -20.57 29.10 3.25
N ILE A 370 -21.03 28.17 4.09
CA ILE A 370 -22.46 27.95 4.33
C ILE A 370 -23.10 29.16 5.02
N LEU A 371 -22.40 29.80 5.95
CA LEU A 371 -22.89 31.02 6.60
C LEU A 371 -23.07 32.17 5.59
N ILE A 372 -22.13 32.32 4.64
CA ILE A 372 -22.24 33.31 3.56
C ILE A 372 -23.46 33.01 2.67
N ILE A 373 -23.65 31.74 2.28
CA ILE A 373 -24.82 31.31 1.50
C ILE A 373 -26.11 31.62 2.25
N LEU A 374 -26.20 31.27 3.54
CA LEU A 374 -27.36 31.56 4.38
C LEU A 374 -27.63 33.06 4.50
N TYR A 375 -26.58 33.89 4.63
CA TYR A 375 -26.72 35.35 4.65
C TYR A 375 -27.34 35.87 3.34
N GLN A 376 -26.84 35.41 2.19
CA GLN A 376 -27.33 35.82 0.87
C GLN A 376 -28.80 35.40 0.67
N ILE A 377 -29.14 34.15 0.98
CA ILE A 377 -30.51 33.64 0.84
C ILE A 377 -31.47 34.42 1.77
N ASN A 378 -31.10 34.63 3.04
CA ASN A 378 -31.95 35.36 3.98
C ASN A 378 -32.09 36.84 3.64
N THR A 379 -31.07 37.46 3.05
CA THR A 379 -31.15 38.84 2.53
C THR A 379 -32.19 38.92 1.41
N ARG A 380 -32.14 37.96 0.47
CA ARG A 380 -33.13 37.87 -0.61
C ARG A 380 -34.55 37.67 -0.09
N LEU A 381 -34.73 36.76 0.87
CA LEU A 381 -36.02 36.47 1.51
C LEU A 381 -36.49 37.59 2.46
N LYS A 382 -35.69 38.65 2.66
CA LYS A 382 -35.96 39.77 3.56
C LYS A 382 -36.14 39.35 5.03
N ASN A 383 -35.42 38.30 5.44
CA ASN A 383 -35.38 37.80 6.81
C ASN A 383 -34.36 38.59 7.66
N ASN A 384 -34.62 39.88 7.88
CA ASN A 384 -33.64 40.83 8.46
C ASN A 384 -33.03 40.36 9.80
N ALA A 385 -33.81 39.71 10.66
CA ALA A 385 -33.32 39.21 11.95
C ALA A 385 -32.28 38.09 11.78
N GLU A 386 -32.48 37.17 10.83
CA GLU A 386 -31.51 36.10 10.53
C GLU A 386 -30.27 36.67 9.86
N VAL A 387 -30.44 37.63 8.95
CA VAL A 387 -29.33 38.34 8.30
C VAL A 387 -28.42 38.99 9.34
N GLU A 388 -28.98 39.69 10.32
CA GLU A 388 -28.22 40.32 11.40
C GLU A 388 -27.48 39.28 12.27
N ALA A 389 -28.16 38.18 12.62
CA ALA A 389 -27.58 37.10 13.42
C ALA A 389 -26.43 36.39 12.70
N ILE A 390 -26.58 36.09 11.40
CA ILE A 390 -25.54 35.44 10.59
C ILE A 390 -24.37 36.41 10.37
N ASN A 391 -24.64 37.69 10.06
CA ASN A 391 -23.60 38.70 9.90
C ASN A 391 -22.72 38.83 11.14
N LYS A 392 -23.32 38.81 12.34
CA LYS A 392 -22.55 38.83 13.59
C LYS A 392 -21.58 37.64 13.69
N LYS A 393 -22.03 36.43 13.33
CA LYS A 393 -21.18 35.22 13.31
C LYS A 393 -20.06 35.33 12.27
N LEU A 394 -20.37 35.86 11.07
CA LEU A 394 -19.38 36.07 10.03
C LEU A 394 -18.33 37.12 10.42
N VAL A 395 -18.74 38.23 11.05
CA VAL A 395 -17.82 39.24 11.59
C VAL A 395 -16.90 38.66 12.67
N GLU A 396 -17.43 37.80 13.54
CA GLU A 396 -16.63 37.13 14.56
C GLU A 396 -15.57 36.19 13.95
N LYS A 397 -15.91 35.48 12.86
CA LYS A 397 -15.03 34.49 12.23
C LYS A 397 -14.06 35.07 11.20
N LEU A 398 -14.51 36.03 10.39
CA LEU A 398 -13.81 36.57 9.22
C LEU A 398 -13.42 38.05 9.39
N GLY A 399 -13.90 38.71 10.45
CA GLY A 399 -13.66 40.14 10.70
C GLY A 399 -14.75 41.06 10.14
N PRO A 400 -14.73 42.36 10.51
CA PRO A 400 -15.79 43.32 10.18
C PRO A 400 -15.97 43.60 8.68
N ASN A 401 -14.95 43.32 7.87
CA ASN A 401 -14.92 43.58 6.43
C ASN A 401 -15.03 42.28 5.62
N TRP A 402 -15.67 41.25 6.16
CA TRP A 402 -15.79 39.95 5.48
C TRP A 402 -16.48 40.02 4.12
N MET A 403 -17.26 41.07 3.85
CA MET A 403 -17.91 41.31 2.56
C MET A 403 -16.98 41.89 1.48
N ASP A 404 -15.76 42.32 1.85
CA ASP A 404 -14.79 42.94 0.95
C ASP A 404 -13.79 41.92 0.35
N ASN A 405 -13.78 40.68 0.87
CA ASN A 405 -12.96 39.55 0.40
C ASN A 405 -13.83 38.56 -0.36
#